data_AF-A0A392VHR8-F1
#
_entry.id   AF-A0A392VHR8-F1
#
_cell.length_a   1.000
_cell.length_b   1.000
_cell.length_c   1.000
_cell.angle_alpha   90.00
_cell.angle_beta   90.00
_cell.angle_gamma   90.00
#
_symmetry.space_group_name_H-M   'P 1'
#
loop_
_entity.id
_entity.type
_entity.pdbx_description
1 polymer ?
#
loop_
_entity_poly.entity_id
_entity_poly.type
_entity_poly.pdbx_seq_one_letter_code
_entity_poly.pdbx_strand_id
1 'polypeptide(L)' 'MEQFSDASSYYQHIKSLSNQLSNVGAPVSNERMVLQLVSSLSDAYATVGSQIRHSEILPP' A
#
# COMPACT_ATOMS: atom_id res chain seq x y z
N MET A 1 -1.68 -1.71 11.71
CA MET A 1 -3.04 -1.40 12.16
C MET A 1 -3.12 -0.80 13.58
N GLU A 2 -2.15 -1.03 14.48
CA GLU A 2 -2.23 -0.58 15.89
C GLU A 2 -2.31 0.94 16.10
N GLN A 3 -1.93 1.76 15.11
CA GLN A 3 -2.01 3.23 15.18
C GLN A 3 -3.33 3.81 14.67
N PHE A 4 -4.23 2.98 14.10
CA PHE A 4 -5.47 3.46 13.48
C PHE A 4 -6.65 2.62 13.95
N SER A 5 -7.69 3.28 14.44
CA SER A 5 -8.88 2.63 15.00
C SER A 5 -9.67 1.81 13.97
N ASP A 6 -9.57 2.15 12.68
CA ASP A 6 -10.36 1.55 11.60
C ASP A 6 -9.59 1.48 10.27
N ALA A 7 -9.93 0.50 9.44
CA ALA A 7 -9.38 0.34 8.09
C ALA A 7 -9.65 1.56 7.18
N SER A 8 -10.79 2.24 7.37
CA SER A 8 -11.13 3.47 6.65
C SER A 8 -10.17 4.61 7.01
N SER A 9 -9.91 4.81 8.31
CA SER A 9 -8.97 5.83 8.81
C SER A 9 -7.56 5.59 8.27
N TYR A 10 -7.15 4.33 8.19
CA TYR A 10 -5.87 3.94 7.61
C TYR A 10 -5.80 4.16 6.09
N TYR A 11 -6.85 3.80 5.36
CA TYR A 11 -6.96 4.10 3.93
C TYR A 11 -6.87 5.60 3.64
N GLN A 12 -7.56 6.43 4.44
CA GLN A 12 -7.51 7.89 4.32
C GLN A 12 -6.11 8.44 4.59
N HIS A 13 -5.39 7.86 5.56
CA HIS A 13 -4.00 8.24 5.84
C HIS A 13 -3.08 7.96 4.65
N ILE A 14 -3.13 6.75 4.08
CA ILE A 14 -2.33 6.41 2.89
C ILE A 14 -2.73 7.29 1.70
N LYS A 15 -4.03 7.52 1.49
CA LYS A 15 -4.52 8.36 0.40
C LYS A 15 -4.00 9.81 0.52
N SER A 16 -4.00 10.35 1.73
CA SER A 16 -3.42 11.67 2.01
C SER A 16 -1.92 11.70 1.70
N LEU A 17 -1.17 10.67 2.11
CA LEU A 17 0.26 10.53 1.80
C LEU A 17 0.51 10.44 0.29
N SER A 18 -0.29 9.66 -0.44
CA SER A 18 -0.22 9.55 -1.90
C SER A 18 -0.46 10.90 -2.58
N ASN A 19 -1.46 11.66 -2.12
CA ASN A 19 -1.74 13.00 -2.63
C ASN A 19 -0.58 13.98 -2.34
N GLN A 20 0.02 13.91 -1.15
CA GLN A 20 1.19 14.72 -0.80
C GLN A 20 2.39 14.39 -1.69
N LEU A 21 2.65 13.10 -1.93
CA LEU A 21 3.70 12.63 -2.83
C LEU A 21 3.45 13.06 -4.28
N SER A 22 2.20 13.03 -4.73
CA SER A 22 1.81 13.57 -6.05
C SER A 22 2.07 15.07 -6.15
N ASN A 23 1.83 15.83 -5.09
CA ASN A 23 2.05 17.28 -5.07
C ASN A 23 3.53 17.67 -5.12
N VAL A 24 4.44 16.77 -4.72
CA VAL A 24 5.91 16.98 -4.83
C VAL A 24 6.51 16.34 -6.09
N GLY A 25 5.67 15.92 -7.05
CA GLY A 25 6.12 15.33 -8.31
C GLY A 25 6.56 13.87 -8.22
N ALA A 26 6.20 13.17 -7.13
CA ALA A 26 6.48 11.76 -6.91
C ALA A 26 5.17 10.95 -6.79
N PRO A 27 4.31 10.91 -7.83
CA PRO A 27 3.02 10.22 -7.74
C PRO A 27 3.21 8.73 -7.41
N VAL A 28 2.47 8.26 -6.40
CA VAL A 28 2.42 6.84 -6.05
C VAL A 28 1.33 6.17 -6.88
N SER A 29 1.66 5.06 -7.53
CA SER A 29 0.69 4.30 -8.30
C SER A 29 -0.34 3.63 -7.38
N ASN A 30 -1.55 3.43 -7.89
CA ASN A 30 -2.61 2.76 -7.13
C ASN A 30 -2.20 1.33 -6.73
N GLU A 31 -1.41 0.63 -7.55
CA GLU A 31 -0.91 -0.71 -7.18
C GLU A 31 -0.01 -0.66 -5.96
N ARG A 32 0.91 0.32 -5.89
CA ARG A 32 1.77 0.53 -4.72
C ARG A 32 0.96 0.94 -3.48
N MET A 33 -0.11 1.70 -3.67
CA MET A 33 -1.00 2.10 -2.58
C MET A 33 -1.75 0.89 -1.99
N VAL A 34 -2.26 0.00 -2.86
CA VAL A 34 -2.92 -1.26 -2.46
C VAL A 34 -1.95 -2.22 -1.78
N LEU A 35 -0.72 -2.34 -2.29
CA LEU A 35 0.34 -3.14 -1.68
C LEU A 35 0.66 -2.68 -0.25
N GLN A 36 0.73 -1.36 -0.03
CA GLN A 36 0.97 -0.79 1.30
C GLN A 36 -0.23 -1.00 2.24
N LEU A 37 -1.45 -0.95 1.69
CA LEU A 37 -2.66 -1.25 2.44
C LEU A 37 -2.66 -2.71 2.92
N VAL A 38 -2.40 -3.66 2.00
CA VAL A 38 -2.36 -5.11 2.29
C VAL A 38 -1.23 -5.49 3.23
N SER A 39 -0.04 -4.88 3.08
CA SER A 39 1.13 -5.18 3.93
C SER A 39 0.94 -4.74 5.39
N SER A 40 0.14 -3.70 5.63
CA SER A 40 -0.10 -3.15 6.96
C SER A 40 -1.24 -3.81 7.76
N LEU A 41 -2.09 -4.58 7.06
CA LEU A 41 -3.31 -5.16 7.61
C LEU A 41 -3.00 -6.33 8.56
N SER A 42 -1.88 -7.04 8.38
CA SER A 42 -1.26 -7.98 9.34
C SER A 42 -0.07 -8.71 8.69
N ASP A 43 0.88 -9.21 9.48
CA ASP A 43 1.87 -10.22 9.04
C ASP A 43 1.21 -11.43 8.35
N ALA A 44 -0.04 -11.75 8.70
CA ALA A 44 -0.81 -12.82 8.05
C ALA A 44 -1.06 -12.58 6.55
N TYR A 45 -1.02 -11.32 6.09
CA TYR A 45 -1.17 -10.93 4.68
C TYR A 45 0.13 -10.45 4.03
N ALA A 46 1.24 -10.42 4.78
CA ALA A 46 2.57 -10.10 4.24
C ALA A 46 2.94 -11.05 3.09
N THR A 47 2.53 -12.32 3.17
CA THR A 47 2.68 -13.31 2.09
C THR A 47 1.94 -12.90 0.81
N VAL A 48 0.74 -12.33 0.93
CA VAL A 48 -0.05 -11.84 -0.21
C VAL A 48 0.61 -10.60 -0.82
N GLY A 49 1.09 -9.67 0.01
CA GLY A 49 1.86 -8.51 -0.46
C GLY A 49 3.16 -8.92 -1.17
N SER A 50 3.86 -9.94 -0.68
CA SER A 50 5.05 -10.51 -1.33
C SER A 50 4.70 -11.19 -2.66
N GLN A 51 3.60 -11.95 -2.72
CA GLN A 51 3.15 -12.57 -3.97
C GLN A 51 2.79 -11.52 -5.03
N ILE A 52 2.04 -10.47 -4.68
CA ILE A 52 1.70 -9.39 -5.62
C ILE A 52 2.97 -8.65 -6.09
N ARG A 53 3.94 -8.40 -5.20
CA ARG A 53 5.24 -7.78 -5.56
C ARG A 53 6.10 -8.68 -6.47
N HIS A 54 6.00 -10.00 -6.32
CA HIS A 54 6.71 -10.95 -7.17
C HIS A 54 5.99 -11.25 -8.49
N SER A 55 4.67 -11.06 -8.58
CA SER A 55 3.91 -11.27 -9.82
C SER A 55 4.32 -10.31 -10.95
N GLU A 56 4.96 -9.17 -10.67
CA GLU A 56 5.50 -8.27 -11.70
C GLU A 56 6.86 -8.73 -12.27
N ILE A 57 7.53 -9.71 -11.67
CA ILE A 57 8.81 -10.20 -12.15
C ILE A 57 8.67 -11.66 -12.60
N LEU A 58 8.09 -11.83 -13.77
CA LEU A 58 8.41 -12.98 -14.62
C LEU A 58 8.87 -12.47 -15.99
N PRO A 59 10.18 -12.27 -16.19
CA PRO A 59 10.81 -12.21 -17.50
C PRO A 59 11.57 -13.51 -17.83
N PRO A 60 11.87 -13.82 -19.11
CA PRO A 60 11.11 -13.65 -20.35
C PRO A 60 10.43 -14.94 -20.84
#